data_AF-A0A2M7PDI9-F1
#
_entry.id   AF-A0A2M7PDI9-F1
#
_cell.length_a   1.000
_cell.length_b   1.000
_cell.length_c   1.000
_cell.angle_alpha   90.00
_cell.angle_beta   90.00
_cell.angle_gamma   90.00
#
_symmetry.space_group_name_H-M   'P 1'
#
loop_
_entity.id
_entity.type
_entity.pdbx_description
1 polymer ?
#
loop_
_entity_poly.entity_id
_entity_poly.type
_entity_poly.pdbx_seq_one_letter_code
_entity_poly.pdbx_strand_id
1 'polypeptide(L)'
;MQGYSWPGNVRQLENAIESAIAVCDGNMIKISDLPFELTDPPTEKSSDLLDYQGSLTEVVALFEKQIIYKALEQNEWVQAYAAEKLGISERVMSYKIKKYGIVKKGRSVEQIS
;
A
#
# COMPACT_ATOMS: atom_id res chain seq x y z
N MET A 1 8.20 -19.94 23.06
CA MET A 1 7.95 -18.48 23.07
C MET A 1 7.32 -18.14 21.73
N GLN A 2 6.02 -17.90 21.73
CA GLN A 2 5.23 -17.78 20.50
C GLN A 2 5.36 -16.36 19.96
N GLY A 3 5.98 -16.23 18.78
CA GLY A 3 6.06 -14.97 18.04
C GLY A 3 4.71 -14.67 17.41
N TYR A 4 3.94 -13.79 18.05
CA TYR A 4 2.84 -13.11 17.39
C TYR A 4 3.41 -11.89 16.68
N SER A 5 3.43 -11.91 15.35
CA SER A 5 3.80 -10.76 14.54
C SER A 5 2.69 -9.72 14.62
N TRP A 6 2.92 -8.65 15.37
CA TRP A 6 2.04 -7.49 15.39
C TRP A 6 2.11 -6.78 14.03
N PRO A 7 0.97 -6.44 13.39
CA PRO A 7 0.94 -5.84 12.06
C PRO A 7 1.35 -4.36 12.01
N GLY A 8 1.82 -3.79 13.13
CA GLY A 8 2.11 -2.36 13.27
C GLY A 8 3.35 -2.03 14.09
N ASN A 9 3.54 -0.76 14.42
CA ASN A 9 4.62 -0.30 15.31
C ASN A 9 4.22 -0.41 16.81
N VAL A 10 5.20 -0.20 17.71
CA VAL A 10 5.01 -0.30 19.16
C VAL A 10 3.94 0.68 19.69
N ARG A 11 3.77 1.86 19.07
CA ARG A 11 2.72 2.82 19.47
C ARG A 11 1.33 2.32 19.12
N GLN A 12 1.18 1.57 18.02
CA GLN A 12 -0.10 0.96 17.67
C GLN A 12 -0.46 -0.15 18.66
N LEU A 13 0.54 -0.89 19.16
CA LEU A 13 0.35 -1.86 20.23
C LEU A 13 -0.10 -1.16 21.53
N GLU A 14 0.54 -0.06 21.90
CA GLU A 14 0.15 0.76 23.06
C GLU A 14 -1.30 1.24 22.93
N ASN A 15 -1.67 1.87 21.82
CA ASN A 15 -3.04 2.36 21.59
C ASN A 15 -4.09 1.24 21.61
N ALA A 16 -3.76 0.07 21.06
CA ALA A 16 -4.65 -1.08 21.05
C ALA A 16 -4.87 -1.65 22.46
N ILE A 17 -3.81 -1.71 23.28
CA ILE A 17 -3.90 -2.11 24.68
C ILE A 17 -4.69 -1.08 25.49
N GLU A 18 -4.43 0.22 25.30
CA GLU A 18 -5.17 1.30 25.95
C GLU A 18 -6.67 1.25 25.61
N SER A 19 -7.00 1.03 24.34
CA SER A 19 -8.39 0.89 23.87
C SER A 19 -9.05 -0.36 24.46
N ALA A 20 -8.34 -1.49 24.51
CA ALA A 20 -8.85 -2.72 25.09
C ALA A 20 -9.08 -2.59 26.59
N ILE A 21 -8.21 -1.89 27.33
CA ILE A 21 -8.41 -1.59 28.75
C ILE A 21 -9.63 -0.68 28.95
N ALA A 22 -9.87 0.27 28.06
CA ALA A 22 -11.01 1.18 28.15
C ALA A 22 -12.36 0.49 27.90
N VAL A 23 -12.38 -0.60 27.13
CA VAL A 23 -13.61 -1.32 26.72
C VAL A 23 -13.81 -2.62 27.51
N CYS A 24 -12.78 -3.16 28.14
CA CYS A 24 -12.89 -4.42 28.89
C CYS A 24 -13.57 -4.20 30.25
N ASP A 25 -14.73 -4.83 30.45
CA ASP A 25 -15.47 -4.85 31.73
C ASP A 25 -14.89 -5.86 32.76
N GLY A 26 -13.60 -6.24 32.68
CA GLY A 26 -13.01 -7.25 33.55
C GLY A 26 -11.48 -7.29 33.56
N ASN A 27 -10.92 -8.24 34.34
CA ASN A 27 -9.46 -8.36 34.53
C ASN A 27 -8.77 -9.20 33.43
N MET A 28 -9.46 -9.49 32.32
CA MET A 28 -8.97 -10.31 31.21
C MET A 28 -9.45 -9.73 29.88
N ILE A 29 -8.52 -9.22 29.07
CA ILE A 29 -8.76 -8.74 27.71
C ILE A 29 -9.07 -9.95 26.81
N LYS A 30 -10.27 -9.99 26.24
CA LYS A 30 -10.67 -10.97 25.22
C LYS A 30 -10.42 -10.43 23.83
N ILE A 31 -10.34 -11.31 22.84
CA ILE A 31 -10.21 -10.92 21.42
C ILE A 31 -11.38 -10.01 20.98
N SER A 32 -12.57 -10.18 21.58
CA SER A 32 -13.73 -9.30 21.37
C SER A 32 -13.55 -7.86 21.86
N ASP A 33 -12.57 -7.62 22.73
CA ASP A 33 -12.33 -6.33 23.36
C ASP A 33 -11.24 -5.54 22.61
N LEU A 34 -10.60 -6.18 21.62
CA LEU A 34 -9.64 -5.54 20.74
C LEU A 34 -10.37 -4.78 19.63
N PRO A 35 -9.86 -3.62 19.19
CA PRO A 35 -10.43 -2.89 18.07
C PRO A 35 -10.48 -3.75 16.81
N PHE A 36 -11.55 -3.57 16.03
CA PHE A 36 -11.90 -4.35 14.85
C PHE A 36 -10.73 -4.49 13.83
N GLU A 37 -9.87 -3.48 13.77
CA GLU A 37 -8.66 -3.40 12.94
C GLU A 37 -7.62 -4.52 13.22
N LEU A 38 -7.71 -5.19 14.37
CA LEU A 38 -6.83 -6.29 14.77
C LEU A 38 -7.48 -7.66 14.66
N THR A 39 -8.82 -7.71 14.63
CA THR A 39 -9.60 -8.94 14.54
C THR A 39 -9.83 -9.38 13.10
N ASP A 40 -9.82 -8.44 12.15
CA ASP A 40 -9.77 -8.77 10.73
C ASP A 40 -8.32 -8.68 10.24
N PRO A 41 -7.78 -9.70 9.55
CA PRO A 41 -6.50 -9.55 8.87
C PRO A 41 -6.63 -8.38 7.89
N PRO A 42 -5.77 -7.35 7.96
CA PRO A 42 -5.95 -6.13 7.19
C PRO A 42 -5.88 -6.48 5.71
N THR A 43 -7.04 -6.56 5.07
CA THR A 43 -7.14 -6.87 3.64
C THR A 43 -6.92 -5.61 2.80
N GLU A 44 -6.72 -4.43 3.41
CA GLU A 44 -6.43 -3.21 2.67
C GLU A 44 -5.22 -2.45 3.24
N LYS A 45 -4.10 -2.71 2.58
CA LYS A 45 -2.85 -1.95 2.37
C LYS A 45 -2.98 -0.42 2.49
N SER A 46 -3.32 0.08 3.67
CA SER A 46 -3.43 1.52 3.96
C SER A 46 -2.34 2.02 4.92
N SER A 47 -1.56 1.12 5.53
CA SER A 47 -0.43 1.45 6.43
C SER A 47 0.97 1.29 5.80
N ASP A 48 1.11 0.68 4.62
CA ASP A 48 2.41 0.29 4.04
C ASP A 48 3.32 1.46 3.58
N LEU A 49 2.82 2.70 3.54
CA LEU A 49 3.64 3.83 3.07
C LEU A 49 4.66 4.31 4.10
N LEU A 50 4.45 4.03 5.40
CA LEU A 50 5.30 4.51 6.49
C LEU A 50 6.07 3.41 7.22
N ASP A 51 5.85 2.14 6.87
CA ASP A 51 6.59 0.98 7.40
C ASP A 51 7.64 0.50 6.38
N TYR A 52 8.53 1.40 5.95
CA TYR A 52 9.51 1.11 4.91
C TYR A 52 10.93 0.91 5.48
N GLN A 53 11.51 -0.24 5.16
CA GLN A 53 12.94 -0.52 5.35
C GLN A 53 13.70 -0.22 4.05
N GLY A 54 14.30 0.97 3.97
CA GLY A 54 15.18 1.37 2.86
C GLY A 54 15.34 2.89 2.78
N SER A 55 15.97 3.39 1.72
CA SER A 55 16.23 4.82 1.53
C SER A 55 14.98 5.57 1.07
N LEU A 56 14.85 6.85 1.46
CA LEU A 56 13.79 7.74 0.96
C LEU A 56 13.72 7.75 -0.57
N THR A 57 14.87 7.69 -1.22
CA THR A 57 14.99 7.64 -2.69
C THR A 57 14.31 6.41 -3.30
N GLU A 58 14.35 5.26 -2.64
CA GLU A 58 13.72 4.04 -3.13
C GLU A 58 12.19 4.08 -2.91
N VAL A 59 11.73 4.58 -1.76
CA VAL A 59 10.28 4.76 -1.49
C VAL A 59 9.64 5.65 -2.54
N VAL A 60 10.24 6.82 -2.77
CA VAL A 60 9.74 7.79 -3.74
C VAL A 60 9.73 7.18 -5.13
N ALA A 61 10.75 6.40 -5.50
CA ALA A 61 10.79 5.73 -6.80
C ALA A 61 9.68 4.67 -6.96
N LEU A 62 9.39 3.89 -5.92
CA LEU A 62 8.30 2.91 -5.92
C LEU A 62 6.94 3.59 -6.06
N PHE A 63 6.70 4.63 -5.27
CA PHE A 63 5.44 5.37 -5.29
C PHE A 63 5.24 6.09 -6.63
N GLU A 64 6.29 6.71 -7.14
CA GLU A 64 6.28 7.35 -8.47
C GLU A 64 5.97 6.33 -9.57
N LYS A 65 6.60 5.14 -9.54
CA LYS A 65 6.31 4.06 -10.48
C LYS A 65 4.83 3.65 -10.45
N GLN A 66 4.25 3.52 -9.25
CA GLN A 66 2.84 3.14 -9.09
C GLN A 66 1.87 4.20 -9.65
N ILE A 67 2.13 5.48 -9.38
CA ILE A 67 1.31 6.59 -9.90
C ILE A 67 1.34 6.61 -11.43
N ILE A 68 2.53 6.49 -12.02
CA ILE A 68 2.69 6.50 -13.48
C ILE A 68 1.97 5.32 -14.12
N TYR A 69 2.09 4.14 -13.52
CA TYR A 69 1.38 2.94 -14.00
C TYR A 69 -0.14 3.13 -13.96
N LYS A 70 -0.69 3.60 -12.83
CA LYS A 70 -2.13 3.89 -12.69
C LYS A 70 -2.61 4.95 -13.68
N ALA A 71 -1.82 6.01 -13.89
CA ALA A 71 -2.15 7.04 -14.86
C ALA A 71 -2.18 6.49 -16.30
N LEU A 72 -1.26 5.59 -16.65
CA LEU A 72 -1.27 4.91 -17.94
C LEU A 72 -2.50 4.01 -18.09
N GLU A 73 -2.84 3.20 -17.09
CA GLU A 73 -4.03 2.33 -17.15
C GLU A 73 -5.33 3.13 -17.33
N GLN A 74 -5.49 4.23 -16.60
CA GLN A 74 -6.68 5.08 -16.67
C GLN A 74 -6.83 5.84 -18.00
N ASN A 75 -5.73 5.99 -18.75
CA ASN A 75 -5.71 6.68 -20.04
C ASN A 75 -5.40 5.72 -21.19
N GLU A 76 -5.76 4.43 -21.05
CA GLU A 76 -5.59 3.41 -22.08
C GLU A 76 -4.17 3.29 -22.65
N TRP A 77 -3.16 3.61 -21.83
CA TRP A 77 -1.74 3.64 -22.18
C TRP A 77 -1.33 4.76 -23.15
N VAL A 78 -2.16 5.79 -23.34
CA VAL A 78 -1.80 7.00 -24.07
C VAL A 78 -0.91 7.89 -23.18
N GLN A 79 0.40 7.92 -23.49
CA GLN A 79 1.39 8.62 -22.66
C GLN A 79 1.12 10.12 -22.53
N ALA A 80 0.67 10.78 -23.61
CA ALA A 80 0.38 12.21 -23.61
C ALA A 80 -0.71 12.58 -22.58
N TYR A 81 -1.83 11.86 -22.58
CA TYR A 81 -2.93 12.10 -21.63
C TYR A 81 -2.56 11.73 -20.19
N ALA A 82 -1.79 10.65 -20.01
CA ALA A 82 -1.27 10.29 -18.70
C ALA A 82 -0.28 11.33 -18.15
N ALA A 83 0.55 11.93 -19.02
CA ALA A 83 1.46 13.01 -18.64
C ALA A 83 0.70 14.28 -18.26
N GLU A 84 -0.30 14.66 -19.06
CA GLU A 84 -1.18 15.80 -18.80
C GLU A 84 -1.90 15.66 -17.44
N LYS A 85 -2.47 14.48 -17.17
CA LYS A 85 -3.13 14.17 -15.89
C LYS A 85 -2.19 14.28 -14.69
N LEU A 86 -0.92 13.93 -14.86
CA LEU A 86 0.10 14.02 -13.81
C LEU A 86 0.76 15.40 -13.74
N GLY A 87 0.41 16.34 -14.62
CA GLY A 87 0.98 17.68 -14.66
C GLY A 87 2.46 17.71 -15.07
N ILE A 88 2.92 16.72 -15.83
CA ILE A 88 4.31 16.60 -16.31
C ILE A 88 4.36 16.63 -17.83
N SER A 89 5.52 16.98 -18.40
CA SER A 89 5.70 16.92 -19.85
C SER A 89 5.77 15.48 -20.35
N GLU A 90 5.35 15.27 -21.60
CA GLU A 90 5.44 13.97 -22.26
C GLU A 90 6.89 13.42 -22.25
N ARG A 91 7.89 14.30 -22.42
CA ARG A 91 9.31 13.94 -22.33
C ARG A 91 9.68 13.36 -20.96
N VAL A 92 9.19 13.96 -19.88
CA VAL A 92 9.42 13.47 -18.51
C VAL A 92 8.70 12.14 -18.30
N MET A 93 7.48 12.00 -18.82
CA MET A 93 6.71 10.75 -18.78
C MET A 93 7.46 9.61 -19.48
N SER A 94 7.90 9.81 -20.73
CA SER A 94 8.65 8.79 -21.48
C SER A 94 9.98 8.43 -20.81
N TYR A 95 10.67 9.41 -20.20
CA TYR A 95 11.87 9.14 -19.41
C TYR A 95 11.57 8.25 -18.20
N LYS A 96 10.53 8.56 -17.42
CA LYS A 96 10.17 7.78 -16.23
C LYS A 96 9.67 6.37 -16.57
N ILE A 97 8.92 6.21 -17.66
CA ILE A 97 8.51 4.89 -18.18
C ILE A 97 9.73 4.02 -18.46
N LYS A 98 10.73 4.57 -19.17
CA LYS A 98 11.99 3.87 -19.46
C LYS A 98 12.80 3.59 -18.19
N LYS A 99 12.94 4.58 -17.31
CA LYS A 99 13.67 4.47 -16.04
C LYS A 99 13.13 3.37 -15.15
N TYR A 100 11.81 3.22 -15.08
CA TYR A 100 11.13 2.26 -14.20
C TYR A 100 10.72 0.94 -14.87
N GLY A 101 11.02 0.78 -16.17
CA GLY A 101 10.69 -0.41 -16.95
C GLY A 101 9.18 -0.68 -17.00
N ILE A 102 8.36 0.37 -17.16
CA ILE A 102 6.91 0.24 -17.13
C ILE A 102 6.42 -0.31 -18.47
N VAL A 103 5.77 -1.48 -18.43
CA VAL A 103 5.22 -2.17 -19.61
C VAL A 103 3.76 -2.54 -19.37
N LYS A 104 2.96 -2.53 -20.43
CA LYS A 104 1.59 -3.03 -20.40
C LYS A 104 1.62 -4.51 -20.14
N LYS A 105 1.11 -4.94 -18.98
CA LYS A 105 0.90 -6.35 -18.71
C LYS A 105 -0.13 -6.85 -19.71
N GLY A 106 0.30 -7.66 -20.68
CA GLY A 106 -0.60 -8.26 -21.65
C GLY A 106 -1.69 -9.06 -20.93
N ARG A 107 -2.93 -9.01 -21.44
CA ARG A 107 -4.00 -9.94 -21.04
C ARG A 107 -3.43 -11.36 -21.15
N SER A 108 -3.31 -12.06 -20.03
CA SER A 108 -3.24 -13.53 -20.05
C SER A 108 -4.58 -14.03 -20.59
N VAL A 109 -4.63 -14.30 -21.89
CA VAL A 109 -5.62 -15.20 -22.47
C VAL A 109 -5.09 -16.59 -22.17
N GLU A 110 -5.54 -17.20 -21.06
CA GLU A 110 -5.46 -18.64 -20.77
C GLU A 110 -5.97 -18.91 -19.35
N GLN A 111 -7.29 -18.97 -19.20
CA GLN A 111 -7.99 -19.96 -18.37
C GLN A 111 -9.43 -20.07 -18.91
N ILE A 112 -9.55 -20.57 -20.13
CA ILE A 112 -10.76 -21.26 -20.61
C ILE A 112 -10.26 -22.52 -21.32
N SER A 113 -10.21 -23.63 -20.60
CA SER A 113 -10.55 -24.99 -21.04
C SER A 113 -10.36 -25.97 -19.90
#